data_AF-A0AAW1QAK0-F1
#
_entry.id   AF-A0AAW1QAK0-F1
#
_cell.length_a   1.000
_cell.length_b   1.000
_cell.length_c   1.000
_cell.angle_alpha   90.00
_cell.angle_beta   90.00
_cell.angle_gamma   90.00
#
_symmetry.space_group_name_H-M   'P 1'
#
loop_
_entity.id
_entity.type
_entity.pdbx_description
1 polymer ?
#
loop_
_entity_poly.entity_id
_entity_poly.type
_entity_poly.pdbx_seq_one_letter_code
_entity_poly.pdbx_strand_id
1 'polypeptide(L)'
;MWATHTGSLRSSVRQPQLAQPRSAIICSAAAPAPPPKLSLVSLGCPKNLVDGEVLLGDLHRSGFEITRDHDDADAIVINTCSFVEDAKTESLEAIMEAARYKTEGKAKRIVVTGCLAQRYSEELADQLPEADLVMGFQNYGSLPSSLHSMLGTQPSASEPSTSGSPQRVQVGEATVPFRPEWDRHRLTPRHTAYLRVAEGCNHACTFCAIPGFR
;
A
#
# COMPACT_ATOMS: atom_id res chain seq x y z
N MET A 1 -35.36 94.28 -25.91
CA MET A 1 -34.00 94.53 -26.42
C MET A 1 -33.17 93.30 -26.09
N TRP A 2 -32.89 92.50 -27.11
CA TRP A 2 -31.84 91.47 -27.27
C TRP A 2 -31.89 90.15 -26.50
N ALA A 3 -31.68 89.10 -27.29
CA ALA A 3 -31.81 87.68 -27.03
C ALA A 3 -30.61 87.08 -26.28
N THR A 4 -30.73 85.83 -25.85
CA THR A 4 -29.84 84.75 -26.32
C THR A 4 -30.34 83.37 -25.86
N HIS A 5 -30.54 82.51 -26.86
CA HIS A 5 -30.64 81.06 -26.70
C HIS A 5 -29.31 80.49 -26.21
N THR A 6 -29.34 79.55 -25.27
CA THR A 6 -28.31 78.51 -25.16
C THR A 6 -28.99 77.17 -24.96
N GLY A 7 -28.88 76.32 -25.99
CA GLY A 7 -29.32 74.93 -25.97
C GLY A 7 -28.32 74.07 -25.20
N SER A 8 -28.81 73.20 -24.32
CA SER A 8 -28.03 72.16 -23.66
C SER A 8 -28.38 70.81 -24.28
N LEU A 9 -27.49 70.35 -25.17
CA LEU A 9 -27.48 68.98 -25.69
C LEU A 9 -27.09 68.02 -24.55
N ARG A 10 -28.08 67.31 -23.98
CA ARG A 10 -27.80 66.14 -23.13
C ARG A 10 -27.65 64.92 -24.03
N SER A 11 -26.43 64.43 -24.20
CA SER A 11 -26.17 63.17 -24.88
C SER A 11 -26.73 62.00 -24.06
N SER A 12 -27.59 61.18 -24.67
CA SER A 12 -28.05 59.94 -24.05
C SER A 12 -26.99 58.86 -24.24
N VAL A 13 -26.11 58.67 -23.26
CA VAL A 13 -25.27 57.47 -23.22
C VAL A 13 -26.11 56.33 -22.66
N ARG A 14 -26.52 55.39 -23.53
CA ARG A 14 -27.14 54.12 -23.09
C ARG A 14 -26.08 53.30 -22.35
N GLN A 15 -26.31 53.01 -21.07
CA GLN A 15 -25.50 52.04 -20.34
C GLN A 15 -25.79 50.62 -20.88
N PRO A 16 -24.77 49.80 -21.15
CA PRO A 16 -24.97 48.40 -21.52
C PRO A 16 -25.43 47.61 -20.29
N GLN A 17 -26.52 46.88 -20.41
CA GLN A 17 -26.98 45.94 -19.38
C GLN A 17 -25.96 44.81 -19.23
N LEU A 18 -25.36 44.71 -18.05
CA LEU A 18 -24.53 43.58 -17.64
C LEU A 18 -25.37 42.30 -17.67
N ALA A 19 -25.01 41.36 -18.56
CA ALA A 19 -25.60 40.03 -18.61
C ALA A 19 -25.34 39.29 -17.30
N GLN A 20 -26.39 38.78 -16.67
CA GLN A 20 -26.28 37.96 -15.47
C GLN A 20 -25.62 36.61 -15.81
N PRO A 21 -24.69 36.11 -14.98
CA PRO A 21 -24.03 34.84 -15.23
C PRO A 21 -25.03 33.69 -15.10
N ARG A 22 -25.06 32.81 -16.11
CA ARG A 22 -25.84 31.57 -16.10
C ARG A 22 -25.30 30.68 -14.99
N SER A 23 -26.18 30.25 -14.09
CA SER A 23 -25.87 29.38 -12.96
C SER A 23 -25.05 28.16 -13.42
N ALA A 24 -23.78 28.10 -13.00
CA ALA A 24 -22.95 26.93 -13.19
C ALA A 24 -23.53 25.80 -12.35
N ILE A 25 -23.84 24.67 -12.99
CA ILE A 25 -24.16 23.42 -12.31
C ILE A 25 -22.87 23.01 -11.57
N ILE A 26 -22.85 23.22 -10.26
CA ILE A 26 -21.81 22.66 -9.41
C ILE A 26 -22.10 21.18 -9.30
N CYS A 27 -21.39 20.35 -10.07
CA CYS A 27 -21.33 18.92 -9.82
C CYS A 27 -20.78 18.75 -8.40
N SER A 28 -21.62 18.34 -7.46
CA SER A 28 -21.20 17.95 -6.12
C SER A 28 -20.26 16.75 -6.28
N ALA A 29 -18.95 16.96 -6.08
CA ALA A 29 -18.00 15.87 -5.99
C ALA A 29 -18.48 14.91 -4.89
N ALA A 30 -18.62 13.63 -5.21
CA ALA A 30 -18.94 12.60 -4.23
C ALA A 30 -17.91 12.63 -3.09
N ALA A 31 -18.35 12.45 -1.85
CA ALA A 31 -17.45 12.36 -0.72
C ALA A 31 -16.40 11.26 -0.98
N PRO A 32 -15.12 11.50 -0.65
CA PRO A 32 -14.08 10.52 -0.86
C PRO A 32 -14.42 9.24 -0.09
N ALA A 33 -14.25 8.09 -0.74
CA ALA A 33 -14.40 6.80 -0.08
C ALA A 33 -13.45 6.71 1.13
N PRO A 34 -13.84 6.02 2.21
CA PRO A 34 -12.97 5.84 3.36
C PRO A 34 -11.66 5.14 2.94
N PRO A 35 -10.54 5.41 3.65
CA PRO A 35 -9.28 4.76 3.36
C PRO A 35 -9.41 3.24 3.54
N PRO A 36 -8.84 2.43 2.64
CA PRO A 36 -8.86 0.97 2.80
C PRO A 36 -8.09 0.57 4.06
N LYS A 37 -8.64 -0.40 4.79
CA LYS A 37 -8.04 -0.92 6.02
C LYS A 37 -7.14 -2.10 5.74
N LEU A 38 -6.03 -2.18 6.44
CA LEU A 38 -5.04 -3.24 6.29
C LEU A 38 -4.60 -3.77 7.65
N SER A 39 -4.43 -5.08 7.74
CA SER A 39 -3.80 -5.74 8.89
C SER A 39 -2.54 -6.50 8.46
N LEU A 40 -1.63 -6.72 9.41
CA LEU A 40 -0.40 -7.48 9.20
C LEU A 40 -0.33 -8.64 10.19
N VAL A 41 -0.06 -9.83 9.68
CA VAL A 41 0.44 -10.98 10.46
C VAL A 41 1.96 -11.01 10.28
N SER A 42 2.72 -10.77 11.34
CA SER A 42 4.19 -10.78 11.31
C SER A 42 4.73 -12.01 12.02
N LEU A 43 5.48 -12.84 11.30
CA LEU A 43 6.01 -14.12 11.79
C LEU A 43 7.53 -14.15 11.76
N GLY A 44 8.13 -15.13 12.46
CA GLY A 44 9.56 -15.39 12.38
C GLY A 44 10.42 -14.52 13.28
N CYS A 45 11.43 -13.85 12.69
CA CYS A 45 12.55 -13.29 13.44
C CYS A 45 12.50 -11.74 13.52
N PRO A 46 13.33 -11.11 14.38
CA PRO A 46 13.38 -9.65 14.50
C PRO A 46 13.67 -8.89 13.20
N LYS A 47 14.43 -9.46 12.26
CA LYS A 47 14.66 -8.83 10.95
C LYS A 47 13.37 -8.78 10.14
N ASN A 48 12.62 -9.88 10.14
CA ASN A 48 11.33 -9.95 9.46
C ASN A 48 10.31 -8.99 10.09
N LEU A 49 10.34 -8.82 11.42
CA LEU A 49 9.53 -7.80 12.09
C LEU A 49 9.87 -6.38 11.61
N VAL A 50 11.16 -6.04 11.51
CA VAL A 50 11.60 -4.73 10.98
C VAL A 50 11.09 -4.53 9.55
N ASP A 51 11.19 -5.53 8.68
CA ASP A 51 10.63 -5.45 7.32
C ASP A 51 9.12 -5.22 7.33
N GLY A 52 8.39 -5.91 8.20
CA GLY A 52 6.95 -5.69 8.40
C GLY A 52 6.61 -4.27 8.86
N GLU A 53 7.37 -3.71 9.82
CA GLU A 53 7.18 -2.33 10.28
C GLU A 53 7.44 -1.32 9.15
N VAL A 54 8.44 -1.56 8.30
CA VAL A 54 8.74 -0.70 7.13
C VAL A 54 7.59 -0.77 6.13
N LEU A 55 7.14 -1.98 5.75
CA LEU A 55 5.99 -2.19 4.86
C LEU A 55 4.74 -1.46 5.35
N LEU A 56 4.41 -1.59 6.63
CA LEU A 56 3.29 -0.87 7.24
C LEU A 56 3.47 0.65 7.18
N GLY A 57 4.70 1.14 7.39
CA GLY A 57 5.01 2.56 7.25
C GLY A 57 4.73 3.08 5.84
N ASP A 58 5.10 2.33 4.81
CA ASP A 58 4.83 2.71 3.42
C ASP A 58 3.34 2.71 3.13
N LEU A 59 2.64 1.64 3.48
CA LEU A 59 1.20 1.52 3.28
C LEU A 59 0.44 2.65 3.99
N HIS A 60 0.84 2.97 5.21
CA HIS A 60 0.24 4.08 5.94
C HIS A 60 0.43 5.42 5.21
N ARG A 61 1.63 5.70 4.69
CA ARG A 61 1.90 6.93 3.91
C ARG A 61 1.19 6.95 2.56
N SER A 62 0.92 5.80 1.96
CA SER A 62 0.14 5.69 0.72
C SER A 62 -1.37 5.82 0.94
N GLY A 63 -1.84 5.90 2.19
CA GLY A 63 -3.24 6.20 2.53
C GLY A 63 -4.04 5.02 3.07
N PHE A 64 -3.39 3.91 3.43
CA PHE A 64 -4.05 2.81 4.14
C PHE A 64 -4.21 3.10 5.63
N GLU A 65 -5.34 2.70 6.19
CA GLU A 65 -5.55 2.67 7.63
C GLU A 65 -5.08 1.32 8.20
N ILE A 66 -4.21 1.35 9.21
CA ILE A 66 -3.69 0.12 9.82
C ILE A 66 -4.58 -0.31 10.98
N THR A 67 -5.19 -1.50 10.87
CA THR A 67 -6.00 -2.11 11.93
C THR A 67 -5.28 -3.32 12.54
N ARG A 68 -5.54 -3.56 13.83
CA ARG A 68 -5.11 -4.76 14.55
C ARG A 68 -6.13 -5.89 14.49
N ASP A 69 -7.33 -5.58 14.02
CA ASP A 69 -8.42 -6.54 13.90
C ASP A 69 -8.48 -7.04 12.45
N HIS A 70 -8.23 -8.33 12.27
CA HIS A 70 -8.27 -8.97 10.95
C HIS A 70 -9.69 -9.02 10.38
N ASP A 71 -10.73 -9.01 11.22
CA ASP A 71 -12.14 -9.01 10.79
C ASP A 71 -12.55 -7.67 10.11
N ASP A 72 -11.83 -6.59 10.39
CA ASP A 72 -12.09 -5.23 9.90
C ASP A 72 -11.12 -4.81 8.76
N ALA A 73 -10.31 -5.74 8.25
CA ALA A 73 -9.29 -5.45 7.24
C ALA A 73 -9.79 -5.72 5.81
N ASP A 74 -9.69 -4.74 4.91
CA ASP A 74 -9.93 -4.95 3.46
C ASP A 74 -8.83 -5.84 2.85
N ALA A 75 -7.61 -5.75 3.36
CA ALA A 75 -6.48 -6.58 2.95
C ALA A 75 -5.68 -7.09 4.16
N ILE A 76 -5.25 -8.35 4.09
CA ILE A 76 -4.38 -8.98 5.08
C ILE A 76 -3.02 -9.23 4.44
N VAL A 77 -1.97 -8.67 5.03
CA VAL A 77 -0.58 -8.96 4.66
C VAL A 77 -0.02 -9.99 5.63
N ILE A 78 0.56 -11.06 5.12
CA ILE A 78 1.23 -12.09 5.91
C ILE A 78 2.72 -12.01 5.62
N ASN A 79 3.50 -11.53 6.58
CA ASN A 79 4.94 -11.48 6.48
C ASN A 79 5.55 -12.76 7.06
N THR A 80 5.79 -13.71 6.16
CA THR A 80 6.11 -15.12 6.46
C THR A 80 7.59 -15.36 6.79
N CYS A 81 7.87 -16.52 7.39
CA CYS A 81 9.21 -17.02 7.66
C CYS A 81 9.42 -18.40 7.01
N SER A 82 10.67 -18.71 6.64
CA SER A 82 11.04 -20.02 6.07
C SER A 82 12.40 -20.51 6.59
N PHE A 83 12.85 -19.98 7.73
CA PHE A 83 14.17 -20.26 8.27
C PHE A 83 14.28 -21.67 8.88
N VAL A 84 13.25 -22.09 9.62
CA VAL A 84 13.12 -23.44 10.19
C VAL A 84 11.78 -24.04 9.78
N GLU A 85 11.66 -25.37 9.81
CA GLU A 85 10.47 -26.08 9.33
C GLU A 85 9.21 -25.69 10.11
N ASP A 86 9.29 -25.59 11.44
CA ASP A 86 8.15 -25.17 12.27
C ASP A 86 7.64 -23.77 11.86
N ALA A 87 8.55 -22.86 11.51
CA ALA A 87 8.19 -21.51 11.07
C ALA A 87 7.57 -21.49 9.66
N LYS A 88 7.93 -22.46 8.81
CA LYS A 88 7.27 -22.68 7.52
C LYS A 88 5.84 -23.15 7.75
N THR A 89 5.63 -24.14 8.62
CA THR A 89 4.29 -24.63 8.98
C THR A 89 3.42 -23.52 9.55
N GLU A 90 3.93 -22.76 10.54
CA GLU A 90 3.23 -21.61 11.12
C GLU A 90 2.85 -20.57 10.05
N SER A 91 3.75 -20.32 9.08
CA SER A 91 3.47 -19.40 7.98
C SER A 91 2.36 -19.91 7.06
N LEU A 92 2.32 -21.21 6.76
CA LEU A 92 1.26 -21.81 5.94
C LEU A 92 -0.09 -21.79 6.68
N GLU A 93 -0.09 -22.11 7.98
CA GLU A 93 -1.29 -22.03 8.82
C GLU A 93 -1.86 -20.61 8.88
N ALA A 94 -1.00 -19.60 9.02
CA ALA A 94 -1.42 -18.19 9.00
C ALA A 94 -2.04 -17.77 7.66
N ILE A 95 -1.51 -18.26 6.53
CA ILE A 95 -2.10 -17.98 5.21
C ILE A 95 -3.47 -18.65 5.08
N MET A 96 -3.60 -19.90 5.54
CA MET A 96 -4.88 -20.63 5.54
C MET A 96 -5.92 -19.97 6.46
N GLU A 97 -5.49 -19.46 7.61
CA GLU A 97 -6.37 -18.70 8.50
C GLU A 97 -6.81 -17.38 7.84
N ALA A 98 -5.89 -16.64 7.19
CA ALA A 98 -6.23 -15.44 6.42
C ALA A 98 -7.23 -15.74 5.28
N ALA A 99 -7.10 -16.89 4.62
CA ALA A 99 -8.03 -17.35 3.60
C ALA A 99 -9.47 -17.45 4.11
N ARG A 100 -9.66 -17.81 5.39
CA ARG A 100 -11.00 -17.87 6.00
C ARG A 100 -11.69 -16.52 6.02
N TYR A 101 -11.00 -15.45 6.40
CA TYR A 101 -11.54 -14.08 6.38
C TYR A 101 -12.01 -13.67 4.98
N LYS A 102 -11.31 -14.15 3.93
CA LYS A 102 -11.72 -13.92 2.55
C LYS A 102 -12.95 -14.73 2.15
N THR A 103 -13.04 -16.00 2.57
CA THR A 103 -14.24 -16.82 2.33
C THR A 103 -15.48 -16.32 3.09
N GLU A 104 -15.28 -15.74 4.27
CA GLU A 104 -16.34 -15.12 5.08
C GLU A 104 -16.73 -13.72 4.58
N GLY A 105 -16.05 -13.20 3.55
CA GLY A 105 -16.33 -11.89 2.95
C GLY A 105 -15.84 -10.70 3.77
N LYS A 106 -15.02 -10.93 4.80
CA LYS A 106 -14.47 -9.89 5.68
C LYS A 106 -13.25 -9.22 5.06
N ALA A 107 -12.36 -10.01 4.47
CA ALA A 107 -11.19 -9.52 3.72
C ALA A 107 -11.40 -9.68 2.22
N LYS A 108 -10.89 -8.72 1.44
CA LYS A 108 -10.96 -8.76 -0.03
C LYS A 108 -9.68 -9.32 -0.65
N ARG A 109 -8.53 -9.03 -0.04
CA ARG A 109 -7.21 -9.37 -0.58
C ARG A 109 -6.29 -9.99 0.46
N ILE A 110 -5.49 -10.95 0.02
CA ILE A 110 -4.44 -11.59 0.79
C ILE A 110 -3.11 -11.40 0.07
N VAL A 111 -2.14 -10.83 0.77
CA VAL A 111 -0.77 -10.65 0.26
C VAL A 111 0.18 -11.44 1.13
N VAL A 112 1.05 -12.23 0.50
CA VAL A 112 2.07 -13.01 1.18
C VAL A 112 3.44 -12.44 0.86
N THR A 113 4.16 -12.02 1.88
CA THR A 113 5.52 -11.48 1.81
C THR A 113 6.46 -12.29 2.71
N GLY A 114 7.72 -11.90 2.82
CA GLY A 114 8.71 -12.50 3.72
C GLY A 114 9.55 -13.62 3.10
N CYS A 115 10.30 -14.33 3.95
CA CYS A 115 11.28 -15.33 3.50
C CYS A 115 10.64 -16.54 2.80
N LEU A 116 9.41 -16.93 3.17
CA LEU A 116 8.73 -18.04 2.49
C LEU A 116 8.33 -17.62 1.07
N ALA A 117 7.73 -16.43 0.94
CA ALA A 117 7.36 -15.84 -0.35
C ALA A 117 8.58 -15.67 -1.27
N GLN A 118 9.73 -15.25 -0.75
CA GLN A 118 10.95 -15.10 -1.54
C GLN A 118 11.47 -16.45 -2.07
N ARG A 119 11.46 -17.49 -1.24
CA ARG A 119 12.14 -18.77 -1.52
C ARG A 119 11.27 -19.78 -2.26
N TYR A 120 9.98 -19.78 -2.01
CA TYR A 120 9.02 -20.79 -2.51
C TYR A 120 7.88 -20.14 -3.29
N SER A 121 8.18 -19.06 -4.03
CA SER A 121 7.19 -18.18 -4.62
C SER A 121 6.19 -18.87 -5.55
N GLU A 122 6.70 -19.67 -6.50
CA GLU A 122 5.89 -20.43 -7.46
C GLU A 122 5.08 -21.52 -6.76
N GLU A 123 5.73 -22.32 -5.92
CA GLU A 123 5.08 -23.38 -5.14
C GLU A 123 3.94 -22.81 -4.28
N LEU A 124 4.16 -21.67 -3.63
CA LEU A 124 3.18 -21.01 -2.79
C LEU A 124 2.00 -20.47 -3.61
N ALA A 125 2.26 -19.92 -4.80
CA ALA A 125 1.22 -19.44 -5.68
C ALA A 125 0.37 -20.57 -6.27
N ASP A 126 0.99 -21.72 -6.56
CA ASP A 126 0.31 -22.90 -7.08
C ASP A 126 -0.52 -23.62 -6.01
N GLN A 127 0.03 -23.77 -4.79
CA GLN A 127 -0.63 -24.53 -3.72
C GLN A 127 -1.65 -23.72 -2.92
N LEU A 128 -1.50 -22.38 -2.85
CA LEU A 128 -2.38 -21.51 -2.07
C LEU A 128 -3.08 -20.49 -2.97
N PRO A 129 -4.06 -20.90 -3.80
CA PRO A 129 -4.75 -20.03 -4.75
C PRO A 129 -5.42 -18.80 -4.12
N GLU A 130 -5.63 -18.78 -2.81
CA GLU A 130 -6.24 -17.70 -2.04
C GLU A 130 -5.32 -16.47 -1.89
N ALA A 131 -4.00 -16.66 -1.96
CA ALA A 131 -3.02 -15.57 -1.95
C ALA A 131 -3.08 -14.77 -3.27
N ASP A 132 -3.64 -13.58 -3.23
CA ASP A 132 -3.80 -12.73 -4.43
C ASP A 132 -2.46 -12.17 -4.93
N LEU A 133 -1.46 -12.09 -4.06
CA LEU A 133 -0.11 -11.62 -4.37
C LEU A 133 0.92 -12.36 -3.51
N VAL A 134 1.96 -12.90 -4.14
CA VAL A 134 3.16 -13.44 -3.50
C VAL A 134 4.33 -12.55 -3.87
N MET A 135 4.94 -11.87 -2.90
CA MET A 135 5.89 -10.80 -3.14
C MET A 135 7.21 -11.02 -2.40
N GLY A 136 8.30 -10.91 -3.16
CA GLY A 136 9.68 -10.98 -2.68
C GLY A 136 10.25 -9.62 -2.32
N PHE A 137 11.44 -9.63 -1.71
CA PHE A 137 12.03 -8.45 -1.07
C PHE A 137 12.25 -7.27 -2.03
N GLN A 138 12.71 -7.54 -3.25
CA GLN A 138 12.98 -6.50 -4.25
C GLN A 138 11.75 -5.66 -4.61
N ASN A 139 10.56 -6.25 -4.50
CA ASN A 139 9.30 -5.63 -4.94
C ASN A 139 8.51 -4.97 -3.81
N TYR A 140 9.02 -4.94 -2.57
CA TYR A 140 8.31 -4.30 -1.44
C TYR A 140 7.96 -2.84 -1.69
N GLY A 141 8.77 -2.12 -2.48
CA GLY A 141 8.49 -0.75 -2.88
C GLY A 141 7.21 -0.57 -3.71
N SER A 142 6.77 -1.59 -4.45
CA SER A 142 5.55 -1.55 -5.26
C SER A 142 4.34 -2.17 -4.57
N LEU A 143 4.45 -2.56 -3.30
CA LEU A 143 3.32 -3.12 -2.56
C LEU A 143 2.13 -2.15 -2.46
N PRO A 144 2.31 -0.85 -2.13
CA PRO A 144 1.17 0.06 -2.01
C PRO A 144 0.40 0.23 -3.32
N SER A 145 1.10 0.44 -4.44
CA SER A 145 0.48 0.57 -5.76
C SER A 145 -0.25 -0.72 -6.19
N SER A 146 0.34 -1.89 -5.89
CA SER A 146 -0.28 -3.19 -6.18
C SER A 146 -1.58 -3.37 -5.39
N LEU A 147 -1.58 -3.07 -4.09
CA LEU A 147 -2.77 -3.18 -3.25
C LEU A 147 -3.87 -2.19 -3.67
N HIS A 148 -3.52 -0.94 -3.99
CA HIS A 148 -4.49 0.02 -4.50
C HIS A 148 -5.17 -0.49 -5.78
N SER A 149 -4.38 -1.00 -6.73
CA SER A 149 -4.88 -1.61 -7.97
C SER A 149 -5.83 -2.79 -7.69
N MET A 150 -5.41 -3.71 -6.80
CA MET A 150 -6.20 -4.89 -6.44
C MET A 150 -7.50 -4.53 -5.73
N LEU A 151 -7.52 -3.46 -4.93
CA LEU A 151 -8.70 -2.97 -4.20
C LEU A 151 -9.56 -2.00 -5.03
N GLY A 152 -9.13 -1.60 -6.21
CA GLY A 152 -9.83 -0.60 -7.03
C GLY A 152 -9.84 0.80 -6.41
N THR A 153 -8.82 1.11 -5.60
CA THR A 153 -8.65 2.42 -4.97
C THR A 153 -7.53 3.19 -5.68
N GLN A 154 -7.58 4.52 -5.62
CA GLN A 154 -6.52 5.33 -6.22
C GLN A 154 -5.39 5.55 -5.20
N PRO A 155 -4.12 5.39 -5.60
CA PRO A 155 -3.01 5.78 -4.75
C PRO A 155 -3.05 7.28 -4.46
N SER A 156 -2.44 7.69 -3.34
CA SER A 156 -2.17 9.11 -3.11
C SER A 156 -1.28 9.65 -4.26
N ALA A 157 -1.45 10.93 -4.62
CA ALA A 157 -1.00 11.54 -5.88
C ALA A 157 0.53 11.54 -6.16
N SER A 158 1.34 10.83 -5.38
CA SER A 158 2.80 10.80 -5.44
C SER A 158 3.44 9.42 -5.67
N GLU A 159 2.65 8.36 -5.89
CA GLU A 159 3.18 7.00 -6.06
C GLU A 159 3.69 6.73 -7.50
N PRO A 160 4.85 6.08 -7.67
CA PRO A 160 5.32 5.62 -8.98
C PRO A 160 4.31 4.64 -9.59
N SER A 161 3.77 4.94 -10.78
CA SER A 161 2.89 4.02 -11.49
C SER A 161 3.70 2.83 -12.02
N THR A 162 3.51 1.65 -11.42
CA THR A 162 4.13 0.41 -11.91
C THR A 162 3.53 0.07 -13.27
N SER A 163 4.33 0.24 -14.33
CA SER A 163 3.95 -0.05 -15.71
C SER A 163 4.19 -1.54 -15.99
N GLY A 164 3.33 -2.39 -15.43
CA GLY A 164 3.41 -3.84 -15.62
C GLY A 164 2.04 -4.47 -15.48
N SER A 165 1.81 -5.58 -16.20
CA SER A 165 0.63 -6.41 -15.96
C SER A 165 0.64 -6.91 -14.52
N PRO A 166 -0.50 -6.95 -13.81
CA PRO A 166 -0.56 -7.43 -12.44
C PRO A 166 -0.22 -8.92 -12.41
N GLN A 167 1.05 -9.24 -12.14
CA GLN A 167 1.48 -10.61 -11.92
C GLN A 167 1.23 -10.96 -10.47
N ARG A 168 0.64 -12.14 -10.24
CA ARG A 168 0.39 -12.70 -8.91
C ARG A 168 1.68 -13.01 -8.15
N VAL A 169 2.71 -13.45 -8.86
CA VAL A 169 4.05 -13.68 -8.29
C VAL A 169 4.96 -12.53 -8.68
N GLN A 170 5.43 -11.79 -7.68
CA GLN A 170 6.35 -10.66 -7.85
C GLN A 170 7.59 -10.91 -7.01
N VAL A 171 8.45 -11.80 -7.50
CA VAL A 171 9.72 -12.12 -6.86
C VAL A 171 10.83 -11.81 -7.84
N GLY A 172 11.75 -10.97 -7.41
CA GLY A 172 12.93 -10.60 -8.18
C GLY A 172 14.20 -11.13 -7.53
N GLU A 173 15.31 -10.44 -7.76
CA GLU A 173 16.55 -10.74 -7.05
C GLU A 173 16.37 -10.60 -5.54
N ALA A 174 17.21 -11.26 -4.76
CA ALA A 174 17.09 -11.19 -3.31
C ALA A 174 17.69 -9.88 -2.73
N THR A 175 18.36 -9.07 -3.56
CA THR A 175 18.79 -7.72 -3.20
C THR A 175 17.60 -6.83 -2.87
N VAL A 176 17.50 -6.45 -1.60
CA VAL A 176 16.51 -5.47 -1.12
C VAL A 176 17.00 -4.05 -1.46
N PRO A 177 16.24 -3.23 -2.22
CA PRO A 177 16.53 -1.82 -2.35
C PRO A 177 16.61 -1.16 -0.97
N PHE A 178 17.48 -0.16 -0.80
CA PHE A 178 17.52 0.58 0.46
C PHE A 178 16.15 1.19 0.76
N ARG A 179 15.59 0.87 1.94
CA ARG A 179 14.32 1.42 2.41
C ARG A 179 14.54 2.15 3.73
N PRO A 180 14.14 3.42 3.84
CA PRO A 180 14.20 4.17 5.09
C PRO A 180 13.48 3.46 6.25
N GLU A 181 14.20 3.14 7.32
CA GLU A 181 13.60 2.54 8.52
C GLU A 181 13.04 3.59 9.51
N TRP A 182 13.35 4.88 9.34
CA TRP A 182 12.96 5.93 10.27
C TRP A 182 11.47 6.30 10.23
N ASP A 183 10.77 5.96 9.14
CA ASP A 183 9.33 6.20 8.95
C ASP A 183 8.47 4.94 9.09
N ARG A 184 8.98 3.93 9.80
CA ARG A 184 8.30 2.64 9.99
C ARG A 184 7.16 2.71 11.02
N HIS A 185 6.11 1.93 10.81
CA HIS A 185 5.00 1.82 11.75
C HIS A 185 5.33 0.75 12.81
N ARG A 186 5.70 1.19 14.02
CA ARG A 186 6.21 0.29 15.06
C ARG A 186 5.12 -0.60 15.66
N LEU A 187 5.38 -1.90 15.65
CA LEU A 187 4.59 -2.93 16.33
C LEU A 187 5.16 -3.28 17.70
N THR A 188 6.44 -3.00 17.90
CA THR A 188 7.14 -3.17 19.20
C THR A 188 6.62 -2.20 20.29
N PRO A 189 6.69 -2.59 21.58
CA PRO A 189 6.36 -1.69 22.68
C PRO A 189 7.17 -0.38 22.67
N ARG A 190 6.62 0.70 23.23
CA ARG A 190 7.25 2.04 23.19
C ARG A 190 8.69 2.08 23.71
N HIS A 191 9.05 1.21 24.65
CA HIS A 191 10.35 1.19 25.33
C HIS A 191 11.43 0.34 24.64
N THR A 192 11.13 -0.36 23.55
CA THR A 192 12.13 -1.19 22.83
C THR A 192 11.88 -1.23 21.34
N ALA A 193 12.94 -1.31 20.54
CA ALA A 193 12.84 -1.45 19.09
C ALA A 193 14.03 -2.27 18.56
N TYR A 194 13.79 -3.04 17.50
CA TYR A 194 14.88 -3.69 16.77
C TYR A 194 15.51 -2.71 15.79
N LEU A 195 16.83 -2.66 15.76
CA LEU A 195 17.58 -1.94 14.75
C LEU A 195 18.30 -2.96 13.88
N ARG A 196 17.96 -2.95 12.60
CA ARG A 196 18.69 -3.74 11.64
C ARG A 196 19.98 -3.03 11.26
N VAL A 197 21.11 -3.70 11.50
CA VAL A 197 22.45 -3.18 11.19
C VAL A 197 23.04 -3.76 9.91
N ALA A 198 22.54 -4.93 9.47
CA ALA A 198 23.02 -5.62 8.28
C ALA A 198 21.96 -6.60 7.76
N GLU A 199 21.94 -6.76 6.43
CA GLU A 199 21.15 -7.79 5.74
C GLU A 199 22.00 -8.93 5.17
N GLY A 200 21.37 -10.09 5.06
CA GLY A 200 22.00 -11.30 4.55
C GLY A 200 23.14 -11.84 5.43
N CYS A 201 23.90 -12.80 4.88
CA CYS A 201 25.06 -13.42 5.51
C CYS A 201 26.00 -14.00 4.45
N ASN A 202 27.32 -13.79 4.60
CA ASN A 202 28.36 -14.35 3.71
C ASN A 202 28.99 -15.64 4.27
N HIS A 203 28.55 -16.14 5.43
CA HIS A 203 29.10 -17.37 5.98
C HIS A 203 28.59 -18.61 5.22
N ALA A 204 29.52 -19.48 4.83
CA ALA A 204 29.24 -20.73 4.14
C ALA A 204 28.92 -21.87 5.12
N CYS A 205 27.91 -21.69 5.96
CA CYS A 205 27.44 -22.74 6.87
C CYS A 205 26.73 -23.84 6.07
N THR A 206 27.09 -25.11 6.27
CA THR A 206 26.55 -26.27 5.51
C THR A 206 25.03 -26.44 5.62
N PHE A 207 24.42 -25.91 6.69
CA PHE A 207 22.99 -26.02 6.97
C PHE A 207 22.19 -24.75 6.62
N CYS A 208 22.86 -23.62 6.36
CA CYS A 208 22.19 -22.33 6.24
C CYS A 208 21.91 -21.99 4.78
N ALA A 209 20.64 -21.78 4.45
CA ALA A 209 20.23 -21.43 3.09
C ALA A 209 20.36 -19.91 2.79
N ILE A 210 20.54 -19.05 3.80
CA ILE A 210 20.55 -17.57 3.65
C ILE A 210 21.50 -17.08 2.56
N PRO A 211 22.74 -17.60 2.39
CA PRO A 211 23.62 -17.13 1.33
C PRO A 211 23.04 -17.23 -0.09
N GLY A 212 22.05 -18.11 -0.32
CA GLY A 212 21.43 -18.35 -1.63
C GLY A 212 20.13 -17.62 -1.92
N PHE A 213 19.55 -16.87 -0.97
CA PHE A 213 18.29 -16.12 -1.20
C PHE A 213 18.24 -14.78 -0.44
N ARG A 214 19.36 -14.07 -0.41
CA ARG A 214 19.59 -12.78 0.28
C ARG A 214 19.89 -11.62 -0.66
#